data_AF-A0A7I7XYV7-F1
#
_entry.id   AF-A0A7I7XYV7-F1
#
_cell.length_a   1.000
_cell.length_b   1.000
_cell.length_c   1.000
_cell.angle_alpha   90.00
_cell.angle_beta   90.00
_cell.angle_gamma   90.00
#
_symmetry.space_group_name_H-M   'P 1'
#
loop_
_entity.id
_entity.type
_entity.pdbx_description
1 polymer ?
#
loop_
_entity_poly.entity_id
_entity_poly.type
_entity_poly.pdbx_seq_one_letter_code
_entity_poly.pdbx_strand_id
1 'polypeptide(L)'
;MFRRFRRAAVAAAATAMVPMALALAPGAVAEPEVHAAPVNIEDFAITSEVPTLAELDAQIRLLVATPAPDWVKANQLEGGSRAVVVPKMIYRVGFFRPPKGSSVVTGPETHEPDRHTAVINASRQGSPTVQVVAEWRRIDGQWKLASKSLCNGIKTIGLPIPCNFE
;
A
#
# COMPACT_ATOMS: atom_id res chain seq x y z
N MET A 1 73.83 -30.69 17.95
CA MET A 1 74.71 -29.50 17.96
C MET A 1 73.99 -28.37 18.68
N PHE A 2 74.60 -27.86 19.75
CA PHE A 2 74.28 -26.66 20.55
C PHE A 2 72.86 -26.42 21.08
N ARG A 3 72.71 -26.81 22.35
CA ARG A 3 72.00 -26.09 23.44
C ARG A 3 72.18 -24.57 23.31
N ARG A 4 71.13 -23.78 23.57
CA ARG A 4 71.24 -22.49 24.30
C ARG A 4 69.95 -22.19 25.08
N PHE A 5 70.03 -22.27 26.41
CA PHE A 5 70.13 -21.17 27.38
C PHE A 5 68.74 -20.67 27.83
N ARG A 6 68.28 -21.09 29.01
CA ARG A 6 68.42 -20.40 30.32
C ARG A 6 67.43 -19.22 30.45
N ARG A 7 66.43 -19.37 31.33
CA ARG A 7 66.41 -18.78 32.68
C ARG A 7 65.06 -19.06 33.35
N ALA A 8 65.15 -19.50 34.60
CA ALA A 8 64.06 -19.60 35.53
C ALA A 8 63.71 -18.21 36.10
N ALA A 9 62.44 -18.00 36.40
CA ALA A 9 62.01 -17.15 37.51
C ALA A 9 60.65 -17.69 38.01
N VAL A 10 60.66 -18.17 39.25
CA VAL A 10 59.48 -18.55 40.02
C VAL A 10 58.92 -17.27 40.63
N ALA A 11 57.61 -17.04 40.50
CA ALA A 11 56.85 -16.17 41.41
C ALA A 11 55.43 -16.72 41.53
N ALA A 12 55.01 -16.91 42.79
CA ALA A 12 53.79 -17.56 43.20
C ALA A 12 52.60 -16.59 43.31
N ALA A 13 51.41 -17.21 43.27
CA ALA A 13 50.14 -16.80 43.89
C ALA A 13 49.41 -15.55 43.37
N ALA A 14 48.22 -15.77 42.82
CA ALA A 14 46.97 -15.22 43.37
C ALA A 14 45.77 -15.81 42.61
N THR A 15 44.93 -16.56 43.33
CA THR A 15 43.56 -16.90 42.93
C THR A 15 42.76 -15.60 42.77
N ALA A 16 42.36 -15.27 41.55
CA ALA A 16 41.40 -14.21 41.27
C ALA A 16 40.16 -14.82 40.62
N MET A 17 39.03 -14.66 41.30
CA MET A 17 37.68 -15.01 40.85
C MET A 17 37.39 -14.36 39.48
N VAL A 18 36.86 -15.15 38.55
CA VAL A 18 36.36 -14.66 37.27
C VAL A 18 34.92 -14.17 37.49
N PRO A 19 34.62 -12.86 37.34
CA PRO A 19 33.25 -12.40 37.27
C PRO A 19 32.67 -12.78 35.91
N MET A 20 31.53 -13.47 35.94
CA MET A 20 30.73 -13.81 34.76
C MET A 20 30.16 -12.50 34.17
N ALA A 21 30.76 -12.03 33.09
CA ALA A 21 30.27 -10.87 32.35
C ALA A 21 28.95 -11.23 31.64
N LEU A 22 27.84 -10.68 32.13
CA LEU A 22 26.58 -10.62 31.41
C LEU A 22 26.78 -9.76 30.15
N ALA A 23 26.86 -10.40 28.99
CA ALA A 23 26.79 -9.74 27.71
C ALA A 23 25.38 -9.17 27.52
N LEU A 24 25.25 -7.84 27.66
CA LEU A 24 24.08 -7.10 27.22
C LEU A 24 24.07 -7.10 25.69
N ALA A 25 23.23 -7.95 25.10
CA ALA A 25 22.94 -7.88 23.67
C ALA A 25 22.23 -6.53 23.39
N PRO A 26 22.62 -5.78 22.34
CA PRO A 26 21.85 -4.63 21.90
C PRO A 26 20.46 -5.09 21.50
N GLY A 27 19.45 -4.57 22.19
CA GLY A 27 18.05 -4.80 21.87
C GLY A 27 17.79 -4.37 20.43
N ALA A 28 17.50 -5.36 19.58
CA ALA A 28 16.82 -5.11 18.32
C ALA A 28 15.48 -4.44 18.66
N VAL A 29 15.41 -3.13 18.48
CA VAL A 29 14.13 -2.43 18.36
C VAL A 29 13.44 -3.04 17.15
N ALA A 30 12.52 -3.97 17.41
CA ALA A 30 11.55 -4.36 16.41
C ALA A 30 10.79 -3.09 16.02
N GLU A 31 10.97 -2.65 14.77
CA GLU A 31 10.05 -1.71 14.14
C GLU A 31 8.62 -2.26 14.33
N PRO A 32 7.65 -1.42 14.73
CA PRO A 32 6.28 -1.87 14.81
C PRO A 32 5.84 -2.27 13.40
N GLU A 33 5.73 -3.58 13.14
CA GLU A 33 4.96 -4.09 12.03
C GLU A 33 3.56 -3.53 12.16
N VAL A 34 3.23 -2.53 11.35
CA VAL A 34 1.86 -2.06 11.14
C VAL A 34 1.11 -3.23 10.52
N HIS A 35 0.61 -4.11 11.39
CA HIS A 35 -0.40 -5.08 11.04
C HIS A 35 -1.63 -4.26 10.66
N ALA A 36 -1.82 -4.05 9.35
CA ALA A 36 -3.05 -3.53 8.82
C ALA A 36 -4.16 -4.46 9.35
N ALA A 37 -5.00 -3.93 10.24
CA ALA A 37 -6.19 -4.64 10.72
C ALA A 37 -6.95 -5.19 9.49
N PRO A 38 -7.61 -6.35 9.60
CA PRO A 38 -8.43 -6.85 8.49
C PRO A 38 -9.39 -5.73 8.08
N VAL A 39 -9.20 -5.24 6.85
CA VAL A 39 -10.02 -4.15 6.32
C VAL A 39 -11.44 -4.68 6.26
N ASN A 40 -12.30 -4.20 7.17
CA ASN A 40 -13.73 -4.48 7.06
C ASN A 40 -14.22 -3.78 5.78
N ILE A 41 -14.42 -4.56 4.73
CA ILE A 41 -14.81 -4.05 3.41
C ILE A 41 -16.17 -3.36 3.49
N GLU A 42 -17.04 -3.77 4.41
CA GLU A 42 -18.38 -3.18 4.56
C GLU A 42 -18.31 -1.72 5.04
N ASP A 43 -17.36 -1.38 5.90
CA ASP A 43 -17.24 -0.04 6.49
C ASP A 43 -16.02 0.74 5.98
N PHE A 44 -15.45 0.36 4.83
CA PHE A 44 -14.25 1.01 4.31
C PHE A 44 -14.53 2.48 3.98
N ALA A 45 -13.75 3.39 4.57
CA ALA A 45 -13.74 4.82 4.24
C ALA A 45 -12.36 5.40 4.55
N ILE A 46 -11.87 6.28 3.68
CA ILE A 46 -10.64 7.04 3.93
C ILE A 46 -11.07 8.40 4.50
N THR A 47 -10.84 8.60 5.80
CA THR A 47 -11.22 9.81 6.54
C THR A 47 -10.02 10.60 7.06
N SER A 48 -8.80 10.14 6.78
CA SER A 48 -7.57 10.84 7.11
C SER A 48 -7.55 12.24 6.49
N GLU A 49 -6.95 13.21 7.19
CA GLU A 49 -6.82 14.58 6.69
C GLU A 49 -6.03 14.62 5.39
N VAL A 50 -4.93 13.89 5.36
CA VAL A 50 -4.11 13.64 4.18
C VAL A 50 -4.12 12.14 3.92
N PRO A 51 -4.70 11.66 2.81
CA PRO A 51 -4.74 10.24 2.51
C PRO A 51 -3.35 9.76 2.12
N THR A 52 -3.00 8.55 2.56
CA THR A 52 -1.73 7.90 2.20
C THR A 52 -1.88 7.10 0.90
N LEU A 53 -0.80 6.91 0.15
CA LEU A 53 -0.79 6.03 -1.04
C LEU A 53 -1.36 4.63 -0.75
N ALA A 54 -1.12 4.08 0.44
CA ALA A 54 -1.62 2.77 0.84
C ALA A 54 -3.15 2.76 1.04
N GLU A 55 -3.72 3.82 1.60
CA GLU A 55 -5.18 3.97 1.72
C GLU A 55 -5.82 4.11 0.33
N LEU A 56 -5.22 4.93 -0.54
CA LEU A 56 -5.68 5.09 -1.92
C LEU A 56 -5.59 3.77 -2.69
N ASP A 57 -4.51 3.01 -2.53
CA ASP A 57 -4.35 1.68 -3.13
C ASP A 57 -5.43 0.71 -2.65
N ALA A 58 -5.70 0.67 -1.35
CA ALA A 58 -6.75 -0.15 -0.77
C ALA A 58 -8.13 0.19 -1.36
N GLN A 59 -8.44 1.48 -1.55
CA GLN A 59 -9.68 1.91 -2.20
C GLN A 59 -9.77 1.44 -3.64
N ILE A 60 -8.70 1.61 -4.44
CA ILE A 60 -8.69 1.14 -5.83
C ILE A 60 -8.87 -0.38 -5.89
N ARG A 61 -8.17 -1.15 -5.03
CA ARG A 61 -8.33 -2.60 -4.96
C ARG A 61 -9.76 -3.01 -4.59
N LEU A 62 -10.38 -2.33 -3.62
CA LEU A 62 -11.78 -2.54 -3.27
C LEU A 62 -12.71 -2.27 -4.46
N LEU A 63 -12.43 -1.24 -5.26
CA LEU A 63 -13.22 -0.90 -6.44
C LEU A 63 -13.06 -1.96 -7.55
N VAL A 64 -11.84 -2.35 -7.91
CA VAL A 64 -11.61 -3.11 -9.17
C VAL A 64 -11.25 -4.58 -8.97
N ALA A 65 -10.77 -4.97 -7.78
CA ALA A 65 -10.24 -6.31 -7.53
C ALA A 65 -11.07 -7.16 -6.57
N THR A 66 -12.09 -6.60 -5.90
CA THR A 66 -12.96 -7.33 -4.97
C THR A 66 -14.43 -7.38 -5.43
N PRO A 67 -15.20 -8.39 -5.00
CA PRO A 67 -16.64 -8.47 -5.22
C PRO A 67 -17.44 -7.63 -4.19
N ALA A 68 -16.89 -6.54 -3.66
CA ALA A 68 -17.56 -5.71 -2.66
C ALA A 68 -19.00 -5.32 -3.08
N PRO A 69 -19.95 -5.23 -2.14
CA PRO A 69 -21.32 -4.81 -2.43
C PRO A 69 -21.40 -3.46 -3.15
N ASP A 70 -22.46 -3.26 -3.94
CA ASP A 70 -22.63 -2.03 -4.73
C ASP A 70 -22.66 -0.77 -3.85
N TRP A 71 -23.27 -0.84 -2.67
CA TRP A 71 -23.34 0.27 -1.72
C TRP A 71 -21.96 0.64 -1.15
N VAL A 72 -21.10 -0.35 -0.89
CA VAL A 72 -19.70 -0.13 -0.47
C VAL A 72 -18.95 0.60 -1.57
N LYS A 73 -19.07 0.12 -2.82
CA LYS A 73 -18.42 0.76 -3.98
C LYS A 73 -18.96 2.16 -4.21
N ALA A 74 -20.28 2.37 -4.08
CA ALA A 74 -20.90 3.69 -4.23
C ALA A 74 -20.33 4.69 -3.22
N ASN A 75 -20.09 4.28 -1.98
CA ASN A 75 -19.52 5.16 -0.97
C ASN A 75 -18.09 5.63 -1.29
N GLN A 76 -17.35 4.91 -2.15
CA GLN A 76 -15.99 5.29 -2.56
C GLN A 76 -15.95 6.19 -3.81
N LEU A 77 -17.07 6.46 -4.45
CA LEU A 77 -17.14 7.15 -5.74
C LEU A 77 -17.85 8.49 -5.60
N GLU A 78 -17.31 9.54 -6.22
CA GLU A 78 -17.97 10.84 -6.30
C GLU A 78 -19.38 10.73 -6.91
N GLY A 79 -19.51 10.04 -8.05
CA GLY A 79 -20.79 9.78 -8.71
C GLY A 79 -21.70 8.76 -7.99
N GLY A 80 -21.32 8.29 -6.80
CA GLY A 80 -22.11 7.39 -5.97
C GLY A 80 -22.61 6.15 -6.71
N SER A 81 -23.90 5.83 -6.53
CA SER A 81 -24.54 4.66 -7.15
C SER A 81 -24.51 4.67 -8.69
N ARG A 82 -24.49 5.84 -9.33
CA ARG A 82 -24.45 5.96 -10.80
C ARG A 82 -23.11 5.51 -11.38
N ALA A 83 -22.03 5.63 -10.60
CA ALA A 83 -20.68 5.31 -11.03
C ALA A 83 -20.30 3.82 -10.80
N VAL A 84 -21.06 3.07 -9.99
CA VAL A 84 -20.75 1.68 -9.59
C VAL A 84 -20.65 0.72 -10.77
N VAL A 85 -21.34 1.00 -11.89
CA VAL A 85 -21.26 0.17 -13.10
C VAL A 85 -19.83 0.00 -13.60
N VAL A 86 -18.98 1.02 -13.46
CA VAL A 86 -17.60 1.02 -13.94
C VAL A 86 -16.73 -0.01 -13.20
N PRO A 87 -16.54 0.08 -11.86
CA PRO A 87 -15.76 -0.90 -11.11
C PRO A 87 -16.31 -2.33 -11.24
N LYS A 88 -17.65 -2.51 -11.34
CA LYS A 88 -18.25 -3.83 -11.57
C LYS A 88 -17.83 -4.43 -12.90
N MET A 89 -17.81 -3.63 -13.96
CA MET A 89 -17.39 -4.10 -15.28
C MET A 89 -15.90 -4.43 -15.29
N ILE A 90 -15.06 -3.59 -14.68
CA ILE A 90 -13.61 -3.87 -14.57
C ILE A 90 -13.36 -5.17 -13.79
N TYR A 91 -14.06 -5.36 -12.66
CA TYR A 91 -13.98 -6.59 -11.86
C TYR A 91 -14.39 -7.82 -12.68
N ARG A 92 -15.51 -7.72 -13.42
CA ARG A 92 -16.06 -8.80 -14.25
C ARG A 92 -15.12 -9.20 -15.39
N VAL A 93 -14.55 -8.22 -16.10
CA VAL A 93 -13.53 -8.46 -17.14
C VAL A 93 -12.25 -9.04 -16.53
N GLY A 94 -12.01 -8.79 -15.23
CA GLY A 94 -10.85 -9.28 -14.50
C GLY A 94 -9.55 -8.62 -14.97
N PHE A 95 -9.63 -7.41 -15.53
CA PHE A 95 -8.50 -6.75 -16.16
C PHE A 95 -7.34 -6.54 -15.16
N PHE A 96 -7.65 -6.17 -13.92
CA PHE A 96 -6.68 -5.90 -12.84
C PHE A 96 -6.66 -6.96 -11.73
N ARG A 97 -7.19 -8.16 -11.99
CA ARG A 97 -7.27 -9.21 -10.96
C ARG A 97 -6.10 -10.18 -11.06
N PRO A 98 -5.51 -10.59 -9.92
CA PRO A 98 -4.58 -11.70 -9.89
C PRO A 98 -5.18 -12.98 -10.51
N PRO A 99 -4.36 -13.83 -11.14
CA PRO A 99 -2.90 -13.71 -11.28
C PRO A 99 -2.45 -12.93 -12.53
N LYS A 100 -3.37 -12.53 -13.41
CA LYS A 100 -3.04 -11.98 -14.73
C LYS A 100 -3.06 -10.46 -14.82
N GLY A 101 -3.45 -9.76 -13.76
CA GLY A 101 -3.41 -8.31 -13.69
C GLY A 101 -3.29 -7.79 -12.26
N SER A 102 -2.94 -6.51 -12.16
CA SER A 102 -2.83 -5.79 -10.90
C SER A 102 -3.05 -4.29 -11.10
N SER A 103 -3.36 -3.60 -10.02
CA SER A 103 -3.35 -2.14 -9.92
C SER A 103 -2.59 -1.75 -8.66
N VAL A 104 -1.71 -0.76 -8.76
CA VAL A 104 -0.98 -0.20 -7.62
C VAL A 104 -1.03 1.33 -7.68
N VAL A 105 -1.41 1.98 -6.58
CA VAL A 105 -1.31 3.44 -6.45
C VAL A 105 0.10 3.83 -5.99
N THR A 106 0.71 4.77 -6.71
CA THR A 106 2.05 5.29 -6.42
C THR A 106 2.07 6.81 -6.52
N GLY A 107 3.18 7.43 -6.11
CA GLY A 107 3.46 8.83 -6.40
C GLY A 107 3.85 9.09 -7.86
N PRO A 108 4.15 10.36 -8.21
CA PRO A 108 4.06 11.53 -7.33
C PRO A 108 2.61 11.81 -6.89
N GLU A 109 2.46 12.30 -5.66
CA GLU A 109 1.15 12.69 -5.12
C GLU A 109 1.12 14.20 -4.84
N THR A 110 -0.07 14.79 -4.96
CA THR A 110 -0.33 16.16 -4.53
C THR A 110 -1.47 16.19 -3.53
N HIS A 111 -1.42 17.14 -2.61
CA HIS A 111 -2.46 17.31 -1.61
C HIS A 111 -2.88 18.77 -1.48
N GLU A 112 -4.19 18.96 -1.50
CA GLU A 112 -4.96 20.18 -1.22
C GLU A 112 -6.10 19.80 -0.26
N PRO A 113 -6.74 20.76 0.44
CA PRO A 113 -7.71 20.46 1.49
C PRO A 113 -8.89 19.55 1.06
N ASP A 114 -9.36 19.71 -0.17
CA ASP A 114 -10.50 18.97 -0.75
C ASP A 114 -10.11 18.12 -1.96
N ARG A 115 -8.84 18.10 -2.35
CA ARG A 115 -8.34 17.43 -3.55
C ARG A 115 -7.00 16.74 -3.29
N HIS A 116 -6.89 15.49 -3.72
CA HIS A 116 -5.64 14.75 -3.68
C HIS A 116 -5.41 14.08 -5.03
N THR A 117 -4.18 14.05 -5.54
CA THR A 117 -3.85 13.34 -6.80
C THR A 117 -2.73 12.34 -6.58
N ALA A 118 -2.77 11.21 -7.29
CA ALA A 118 -1.75 10.17 -7.29
C ALA A 118 -1.79 9.39 -8.61
N VAL A 119 -0.82 8.50 -8.84
CA VAL A 119 -0.70 7.72 -10.07
C VAL A 119 -1.16 6.29 -9.84
N ILE A 120 -2.12 5.82 -10.64
CA ILE A 120 -2.51 4.40 -10.69
C ILE A 120 -1.69 3.72 -11.79
N ASN A 121 -0.90 2.71 -11.40
CA ASN A 121 -0.19 1.83 -12.31
C ASN A 121 -0.97 0.54 -12.46
N ALA A 122 -1.46 0.30 -13.66
CA ALA A 122 -2.38 -0.79 -13.94
C ALA A 122 -1.74 -1.73 -14.96
N SER A 123 -1.53 -2.99 -14.58
CA SER A 123 -0.77 -3.96 -15.37
C SER A 123 -1.60 -5.20 -15.69
N ARG A 124 -1.29 -5.83 -16.84
CA ARG A 124 -1.91 -7.07 -17.29
C ARG A 124 -0.92 -7.89 -18.10
N GLN A 125 -0.92 -9.21 -17.90
CA GLN A 125 -0.10 -10.14 -18.68
C GLN A 125 -0.39 -9.98 -20.18
N GLY A 126 0.66 -9.81 -20.97
CA GLY A 126 0.57 -9.65 -22.42
C GLY A 126 0.16 -8.25 -22.88
N SER A 127 0.21 -7.23 -22.00
CA SER A 127 -0.05 -5.84 -22.36
C SER A 127 0.89 -4.89 -21.60
N PRO A 128 1.24 -3.72 -22.15
CA PRO A 128 1.99 -2.71 -21.42
C PRO A 128 1.24 -2.24 -20.16
N THR A 129 1.99 -1.89 -19.11
CA THR A 129 1.42 -1.18 -17.95
C THR A 129 0.92 0.19 -18.41
N VAL A 130 -0.30 0.53 -18.02
CA VAL A 130 -0.89 1.84 -18.22
C VAL A 130 -0.82 2.65 -16.93
N GLN A 131 -0.59 3.96 -17.08
CA GLN A 131 -0.57 4.91 -15.99
C GLN A 131 -1.76 5.85 -16.10
N VAL A 132 -2.45 6.08 -14.98
CA VAL A 132 -3.57 7.01 -14.90
C VAL A 132 -3.32 7.96 -13.74
N VAL A 133 -3.25 9.26 -14.02
CA VAL A 133 -3.29 10.26 -12.95
C VAL A 133 -4.73 10.35 -12.44
N ALA A 134 -4.91 9.92 -11.19
CA ALA A 134 -6.20 9.90 -10.53
C ALA A 134 -6.30 11.04 -9.51
N GLU A 135 -7.53 11.51 -9.33
CA GLU A 135 -7.92 12.57 -8.43
C GLU A 135 -8.94 11.99 -7.46
N TRP A 136 -8.77 12.34 -6.19
CA TRP A 136 -9.69 12.07 -5.10
C TRP A 136 -10.23 13.40 -4.58
N ARG A 137 -11.51 13.41 -4.25
CA ARG A 137 -12.22 14.55 -3.68
C ARG A 137 -12.67 14.24 -2.28
N ARG A 138 -12.52 15.20 -1.38
CA ARG A 138 -13.04 15.09 -0.01
C ARG A 138 -14.49 15.55 0.01
N ILE A 139 -15.39 14.61 0.24
CA ILE A 139 -16.84 14.82 0.24
C ILE A 139 -17.38 14.25 1.54
N ASP A 140 -18.08 15.08 2.33
CA ASP A 140 -18.64 14.68 3.63
C ASP A 140 -17.62 14.05 4.59
N GLY A 141 -16.37 14.55 4.57
CA GLY A 141 -15.27 14.04 5.40
C GLY A 141 -14.59 12.77 4.88
N GLN A 142 -15.01 12.24 3.74
CA GLN A 142 -14.44 11.03 3.12
C GLN A 142 -13.76 11.35 1.79
N TRP A 143 -12.62 10.72 1.51
CA TRP A 143 -12.00 10.76 0.19
C TRP A 143 -12.67 9.79 -0.77
N LYS A 144 -13.20 10.31 -1.88
CA LYS A 144 -13.86 9.55 -2.94
C LYS A 144 -13.12 9.74 -4.26
N LEU A 145 -13.04 8.68 -5.06
CA LEU A 145 -12.45 8.77 -6.39
C LEU A 145 -13.32 9.70 -7.27
N ALA A 146 -12.69 10.70 -7.88
CA ALA A 146 -13.38 11.69 -8.68
C ALA A 146 -13.99 11.07 -9.95
N SER A 147 -15.19 11.50 -10.33
CA SER A 147 -15.90 11.05 -11.53
C SER A 147 -15.07 11.27 -12.79
N LYS A 148 -14.35 12.41 -12.87
CA LYS A 148 -13.42 12.71 -13.96
C LYS A 148 -12.28 11.68 -14.07
N SER A 149 -11.71 11.25 -12.95
CA SER A 149 -10.63 10.27 -12.92
C SER A 149 -11.13 8.86 -13.25
N LEU A 150 -12.32 8.49 -12.79
CA LEU A 150 -12.97 7.25 -13.18
C LEU A 150 -13.18 7.21 -14.71
N CYS A 151 -13.65 8.31 -15.29
CA CYS A 151 -13.82 8.48 -16.73
C CYS A 151 -12.53 8.42 -17.54
N ASN A 152 -11.48 9.09 -17.06
CA ASN A 152 -10.16 9.00 -17.67
C ASN A 152 -9.63 7.57 -17.62
N GLY A 153 -9.83 6.86 -16.51
CA GLY A 153 -9.49 5.45 -16.36
C GLY A 153 -10.14 4.59 -17.45
N ILE A 154 -11.47 4.68 -17.61
CA ILE A 154 -12.25 3.98 -18.65
C ILE A 154 -11.67 4.22 -20.05
N LYS A 155 -11.42 5.48 -20.40
CA LYS A 155 -10.88 5.87 -21.71
C LYS A 155 -9.50 5.27 -21.94
N THR A 156 -8.62 5.33 -20.94
CA THR A 156 -7.25 4.79 -21.04
C THR A 156 -7.23 3.28 -21.30
N ILE A 157 -8.19 2.53 -20.75
CA ILE A 157 -8.27 1.08 -20.95
C ILE A 157 -9.23 0.66 -22.07
N GLY A 158 -9.81 1.62 -22.81
CA GLY A 158 -10.65 1.35 -23.97
C GLY A 158 -11.99 0.67 -23.66
N LEU A 159 -12.55 0.86 -22.45
CA LEU A 159 -13.86 0.30 -22.13
C LEU A 159 -14.98 1.16 -22.74
N PRO A 160 -15.98 0.56 -23.43
CA PRO A 160 -17.08 1.29 -24.06
C PRO A 160 -18.17 1.64 -23.03
N ILE A 161 -17.81 2.31 -21.95
CA ILE A 161 -18.73 2.73 -20.89
C ILE A 161 -18.92 4.24 -20.97
N PRO A 162 -20.16 4.74 -21.11
CA PRO A 162 -20.42 6.18 -21.14
C PRO A 162 -20.14 6.82 -19.79
N CYS A 163 -19.58 8.03 -19.83
CA CYS A 163 -19.30 8.87 -18.67
C CYS A 163 -20.51 9.75 -18.32
N ASN A 164 -21.57 9.14 -17.81
CA ASN A 164 -22.82 9.82 -17.47
C ASN A 164 -23.11 9.87 -15.95
N PHE A 165 -22.05 9.87 -15.15
CA PHE A 165 -22.05 9.88 -13.68
C PHE A 165 -21.21 11.04 -13.10
N GLU A 166 -20.88 12.01 -13.94
CA GLU A 166 -20.40 13.34 -13.54
C GLU A 166 -21.55 14.19 -12.98
#